data_AF-A0AAI8VIT0-F1
#
_entry.id   AF-A0AAI8VIT0-F1
#
_cell.length_a   1.000
_cell.length_b   1.000
_cell.length_c   1.000
_cell.angle_alpha   90.00
_cell.angle_beta   90.00
_cell.angle_gamma   90.00
#
_symmetry.space_group_name_H-M   'P 1'
#
loop_
_entity.id
_entity.type
_entity.pdbx_description
1 polymer ?
#
loop_
_entity_poly.entity_id
_entity_poly.type
_entity_poly.pdbx_seq_one_letter_code
_entity_poly.pdbx_strand_id
1 'polypeptide(L)'
;MPPERLLSDLVQDSKIETVVTPQFTEHVYYSTGHTARERLVRRTERWFRDGPTAFLGQGAFGTVYRERCDQRLRAVKEVRKYVVVGEELDYSRELEAIVKFSHPKV
;
A
#
# COMPACT_ATOMS: atom_id res chain seq x y z
N MET A 1 3.36 -20.12 -19.85
CA MET A 1 3.50 -19.06 -18.84
C MET A 1 3.06 -17.76 -19.49
N PRO A 2 2.02 -17.07 -19.00
CA PRO A 2 1.73 -15.72 -19.48
C PRO A 2 2.92 -14.82 -19.10
N PRO A 3 3.27 -13.80 -19.90
CA PRO A 3 4.34 -12.89 -19.55
C PRO A 3 3.98 -12.18 -18.24
N GLU A 4 4.91 -12.17 -17.28
CA GLU A 4 4.81 -11.26 -16.14
C GLU A 4 4.65 -9.84 -16.70
N ARG A 5 3.50 -9.22 -16.42
CA ARG A 5 3.24 -7.85 -16.85
C ARG A 5 4.23 -6.94 -16.11
N LEU A 6 5.22 -6.45 -16.85
CA LEU A 6 6.26 -5.56 -16.32
C LEU A 6 5.60 -4.23 -15.91
N LEU A 7 5.51 -3.97 -14.61
CA LEU A 7 5.15 -2.65 -14.10
C LEU A 7 6.26 -1.65 -14.47
N SER A 8 5.89 -0.39 -14.68
CA SER A 8 6.85 0.70 -14.88
C SER A 8 7.84 0.80 -13.72
N ASP A 9 9.09 1.16 -14.01
CA ASP A 9 10.13 1.46 -13.01
C ASP A 9 9.63 2.42 -11.93
N LEU A 10 8.84 3.42 -12.32
CA LEU A 10 8.24 4.39 -11.38
C LEU A 10 7.37 3.70 -10.31
N VAL A 11 6.59 2.70 -10.71
CA VAL A 11 5.73 1.94 -9.80
C VAL A 11 6.55 0.98 -8.96
N GLN A 12 7.60 0.37 -9.53
CA GLN A 12 8.50 -0.53 -8.81
C GLN A 12 9.31 0.22 -7.74
N ASP A 13 9.87 1.37 -8.09
CA ASP A 13 10.67 2.21 -7.19
C ASP A 13 9.83 2.80 -6.05
N SER A 14 8.53 2.97 -6.29
CA SER A 14 7.57 3.47 -5.29
C SER A 14 6.95 2.36 -4.44
N LYS A 15 7.27 1.09 -4.71
CA LYS A 15 6.70 -0.05 -4.00
C LYS A 15 7.30 -0.14 -2.60
N ILE A 16 6.43 -0.12 -1.60
CA ILE A 16 6.81 -0.35 -0.21
C ILE A 16 6.71 -1.85 0.09
N GLU A 17 7.74 -2.44 0.70
CA GLU A 17 7.69 -3.81 1.19
C GLU A 17 6.58 -3.93 2.26
N THR A 18 5.60 -4.79 1.99
CA THR A 18 4.38 -4.85 2.79
C THR A 18 3.91 -6.29 2.97
N VAL A 19 3.54 -6.65 4.19
CA VAL A 19 2.83 -7.87 4.55
C VAL A 19 1.39 -7.52 4.89
N VAL A 20 0.44 -8.06 4.13
CA VAL A 20 -1.00 -7.86 4.37
C VAL A 20 -1.56 -9.12 5.01
N THR A 21 -2.17 -8.98 6.18
CA THR A 21 -2.87 -10.05 6.90
C THR A 21 -4.31 -9.63 7.19
N PRO A 22 -5.22 -10.56 7.56
CA PRO A 22 -6.55 -10.20 8.01
C PRO A 22 -6.58 -9.26 9.22
N GLN A 23 -5.53 -9.26 10.05
CA GLN A 23 -5.47 -8.50 11.30
C GLN A 23 -4.77 -7.14 11.15
N PHE A 24 -3.73 -7.08 10.32
CA PHE A 24 -2.91 -5.88 10.15
C PHE A 24 -2.19 -5.83 8.80
N THR A 25 -1.77 -4.62 8.45
CA THR A 25 -0.81 -4.36 7.38
C THR A 25 0.53 -3.96 8.01
N GLU A 26 1.59 -4.72 7.76
CA GLU A 26 2.95 -4.39 8.21
C GLU A 26 3.76 -3.84 7.03
N HIS A 27 4.22 -2.60 7.15
CA HIS A 27 5.19 -2.04 6.23
C HIS A 27 6.60 -2.28 6.78
N VAL A 28 7.54 -2.60 5.89
CA VAL A 28 8.94 -2.80 6.22
C VAL A 28 9.76 -1.70 5.55
N TYR A 29 10.60 -1.07 6.35
CA TYR A 29 11.49 0.00 5.92
C TYR A 29 12.92 -0.32 6.38
N TYR A 30 13.89 0.20 5.64
CA TYR A 30 15.29 0.10 5.99
C TYR A 30 15.86 1.49 6.17
N SER A 31 16.53 1.72 7.29
CA SER A 31 17.12 3.02 7.64
C SER A 31 18.57 2.82 8.06
N THR A 32 19.42 3.84 7.85
CA THR A 32 20.78 3.83 8.39
C THR A 32 20.72 3.93 9.92
N GLY A 33 21.41 3.03 10.62
CA GLY A 33 21.53 3.10 12.07
C GLY A 33 22.45 4.23 12.53
N HIS A 34 22.51 4.45 13.84
CA HIS A 34 23.28 5.56 14.43
C HIS A 34 24.77 5.22 14.61
N THR A 35 25.16 3.97 14.38
CA THR A 35 26.54 3.50 14.56
C THR A 35 27.08 2.82 13.31
N ALA A 36 28.40 2.82 13.14
CA ALA A 36 29.07 2.18 12.00
C ALA A 36 28.83 0.66 11.89
N ARG A 37 28.37 0.01 12.96
CA ARG A 37 27.96 -1.42 12.99
C ARG A 37 26.50 -1.65 12.58
N GLU A 38 25.68 -0.60 12.52
CA GLU A 38 24.26 -0.68 12.16
C GLU A 38 24.02 -0.08 10.77
N ARG A 39 24.71 -0.60 9.75
CA ARG A 39 24.62 -0.07 8.37
C ARG A 39 23.20 -0.07 7.80
N LEU A 40 22.34 -1.00 8.24
CA LEU A 40 20.95 -1.09 7.81
C LEU A 40 20.08 -1.67 8.94
N VAL A 41 19.23 -0.83 9.53
CA VAL A 41 18.27 -1.23 10.56
C VAL A 41 16.91 -1.43 9.92
N ARG A 42 16.38 -2.66 10.03
CA ARG A 42 14.99 -2.98 9.65
C ARG A 42 14.03 -2.33 10.64
N ARG A 43 13.11 -1.53 10.13
CA ARG A 43 12.01 -0.90 10.86
C ARG A 43 10.70 -1.47 10.34
N THR A 44 9.72 -1.62 11.21
CA THR A 44 8.40 -2.07 10.82
C THR A 44 7.33 -1.13 11.37
N GLU A 45 6.29 -0.90 10.59
CA GLU A 45 5.10 -0.16 11.00
C GLU A 45 3.87 -1.04 10.82
N ARG A 46 3.15 -1.31 11.92
CA ARG A 46 1.93 -2.12 11.89
C ARG A 46 0.70 -1.23 11.95
N TRP A 47 -0.15 -1.39 10.94
CA TRP A 47 -1.41 -0.69 10.79
C TRP A 47 -2.56 -1.64 11.03
N PHE A 48 -3.41 -1.30 12.00
CA PHE A 48 -4.58 -2.08 12.37
C PHE A 48 -5.85 -1.35 11.97
N ARG A 49 -6.91 -2.07 11.65
CA ARG A 49 -8.24 -1.47 11.50
C ARG A 49 -8.60 -0.72 12.78
N ASP A 50 -9.13 0.49 12.63
CA ASP A 50 -9.47 1.36 13.77
C ASP A 50 -10.80 0.99 14.43
N GLY A 51 -10.87 -0.26 14.90
CA GLY A 51 -11.97 -0.84 15.66
C GLY A 51 -13.33 -0.78 14.94
N PRO A 52 -14.43 -0.56 15.68
CA PRO A 52 -15.79 -0.52 15.11
C PRO A 52 -16.00 0.59 14.07
N THR A 53 -15.20 1.65 14.13
CA THR A 53 -15.26 2.80 13.21
C THR A 53 -14.29 2.68 12.03
N ALA A 54 -13.75 1.48 11.80
CA ALA A 54 -12.81 1.25 10.72
C ALA A 54 -13.46 1.36 9.34
N PHE A 55 -14.74 1.06 9.15
CA PHE A 55 -15.38 1.23 7.85
C PHE A 55 -15.63 2.72 7.58
N LEU A 56 -15.07 3.26 6.49
CA LEU A 56 -15.28 4.65 6.08
C LEU A 56 -16.25 4.78 4.91
N GLY A 57 -16.35 3.75 4.06
CA GLY A 57 -17.30 3.75 2.95
C GLY A 57 -16.94 2.74 1.87
N GLN A 58 -17.85 2.54 0.92
CA GLN A 58 -17.64 1.68 -0.24
C GLN A 58 -18.04 2.43 -1.51
N GLY A 59 -17.17 2.39 -2.52
CA GLY A 59 -17.42 2.95 -3.85
C GLY A 59 -17.39 1.87 -4.93
N ALA A 60 -17.53 2.30 -6.19
CA ALA A 60 -17.58 1.39 -7.34
C ALA A 60 -16.35 0.47 -7.46
N PHE A 61 -15.18 0.96 -7.05
CA PHE A 61 -13.90 0.27 -7.24
C PHE A 61 -13.36 -0.41 -5.98
N GLY A 62 -14.08 -0.36 -4.85
CA GLY A 62 -13.56 -0.92 -3.61
C GLY A 62 -14.10 -0.31 -2.34
N THR A 63 -13.53 -0.76 -1.22
CA THR A 63 -13.93 -0.35 0.13
C THR A 63 -12.81 0.46 0.77
N VAL A 64 -13.16 1.50 1.51
CA VAL A 64 -12.23 2.36 2.23
C VAL A 64 -12.38 2.10 3.73
N TYR A 65 -11.24 1.89 4.38
CA TYR A 65 -11.15 1.66 5.81
C TYR A 65 -10.21 2.66 6.49
N ARG A 66 -10.48 2.99 7.75
CA ARG A 66 -9.57 3.71 8.64
C ARG A 66 -8.66 2.71 9.33
N GLU A 67 -7.37 2.99 9.27
CA GLU A 67 -6.35 2.25 9.98
C GLU A 67 -5.54 3.15 10.91
N ARG A 68 -5.00 2.56 11.97
CA ARG A 68 -4.21 3.22 13.00
C ARG A 68 -2.85 2.53 13.17
N CYS A 69 -1.81 3.35 13.28
CA CYS A 69 -0.48 2.94 13.74
C CYS A 69 -0.04 3.96 14.81
N ASP A 70 0.05 3.54 16.06
CA ASP A 70 0.24 4.41 17.22
C ASP A 70 -0.81 5.54 17.27
N GLN A 71 -0.40 6.80 17.15
CA GLN A 71 -1.27 7.98 17.11
C GLN A 71 -1.61 8.44 15.68
N ARG A 72 -1.09 7.75 14.66
CA ARG A 72 -1.30 8.11 13.25
C ARG A 72 -2.51 7.37 12.71
N LEU A 73 -3.32 8.08 11.94
CA LEU A 73 -4.48 7.53 11.24
C LEU A 73 -4.26 7.63 9.73
N ARG A 74 -4.75 6.64 8.99
CA ARG A 74 -4.79 6.66 7.53
C ARG A 74 -6.10 6.10 7.00
N ALA A 75 -6.46 6.49 5.78
CA ALA A 75 -7.49 5.83 4.99
C ALA A 75 -6.81 4.86 4.01
N VAL A 76 -7.25 3.60 4.00
CA VAL A 76 -6.79 2.56 3.07
C VAL A 76 -7.94 2.14 2.18
N LYS A 77 -7.73 2.22 0.87
CA LYS A 77 -8.69 1.74 -0.12
C LYS A 77 -8.27 0.34 -0.60
N GLU A 78 -9.11 -0.65 -0.32
CA GLU A 78 -8.99 -1.98 -0.90
C GLU A 78 -9.68 -2.02 -2.25
N VAL A 79 -8.89 -2.16 -3.31
CA VAL A 79 -9.36 -2.17 -4.70
C VAL A 79 -9.59 -3.60 -5.18
N ARG A 80 -10.75 -3.87 -5.78
CA ARG A 80 -11.11 -5.22 -6.27
C ARG A 80 -10.42 -5.50 -7.59
N LYS A 81 -9.64 -6.58 -7.71
CA LYS A 81 -8.92 -6.91 -8.95
C LYS A 81 -9.82 -7.34 -10.13
N TYR A 82 -11.05 -7.74 -9.83
CA TYR A 82 -12.02 -8.23 -10.82
C TYR A 82 -13.34 -7.48 -10.60
N VAL A 83 -13.79 -6.76 -11.64
CA VAL A 83 -15.11 -6.10 -11.65
C VAL A 83 -16.14 -7.00 -12.33
N VAL A 84 -15.70 -7.85 -13.27
CA VAL A 84 -16.50 -8.86 -13.99
C VAL A 84 -15.74 -10.19 -13.97
N VAL A 85 -16.46 -11.31 -13.83
CA VAL A 85 -15.86 -12.66 -13.88
C VAL A 85 -15.21 -12.86 -15.26
N GLY A 86 -13.89 -13.04 -15.29
CA GLY A 86 -13.13 -13.34 -16.51
C GLY A 86 -12.29 -12.21 -17.07
N GLU A 87 -12.46 -10.97 -16.60
CA GLU A 87 -11.59 -9.83 -17.00
C GLU A 87 -10.72 -9.38 -15.84
N GLU A 88 -9.41 -9.65 -15.94
CA GLU A 88 -8.40 -9.07 -15.06
C GLU A 88 -8.17 -7.62 -15.47
N LEU A 89 -8.49 -6.67 -14.59
CA LEU A 89 -8.24 -5.27 -14.85
C LEU A 89 -6.73 -4.99 -14.80
N ASP A 90 -6.17 -4.41 -15.85
CA ASP A 90 -4.78 -3.94 -15.84
C ASP A 90 -4.69 -2.62 -15.07
N TYR A 91 -4.20 -2.70 -13.83
CA TYR A 91 -4.04 -1.55 -12.92
C TYR A 91 -2.76 -0.73 -13.16
N SER A 92 -1.92 -1.11 -14.13
CA SER A 92 -0.60 -0.50 -14.31
C SER A 92 -0.69 1.01 -14.54
N ARG A 93 -1.69 1.46 -15.31
CA ARG A 93 -1.89 2.88 -15.61
C ARG A 93 -2.39 3.67 -14.40
N GLU A 94 -3.28 3.10 -13.61
CA GLU A 94 -3.80 3.71 -12.38
C GLU A 94 -2.72 3.80 -11.31
N LEU A 95 -1.91 2.75 -11.15
CA LEU A 95 -0.77 2.75 -10.23
C LEU A 95 0.25 3.83 -10.62
N GLU A 96 0.59 3.94 -11.90
CA GLU A 96 1.44 5.02 -12.38
C GLU A 96 0.86 6.41 -12.07
N ALA A 97 -0.44 6.61 -12.30
CA ALA A 97 -1.09 7.87 -12.00
C ALA A 97 -1.00 8.20 -10.50
N ILE A 98 -1.32 7.25 -9.63
CA ILE A 98 -1.22 7.42 -8.17
C ILE A 98 0.19 7.86 -7.77
N VAL A 99 1.22 7.22 -8.31
CA VAL A 99 2.62 7.58 -8.02
C VAL A 99 2.97 8.95 -8.57
N LYS A 100 2.54 9.31 -9.79
CA LYS A 100 2.80 10.65 -10.36
C LYS A 100 2.16 11.75 -9.51
N PHE A 101 0.98 11.50 -8.97
CA PHE A 101 0.22 12.48 -8.16
C PHE A 101 0.44 12.37 -6.63
N SER A 102 1.32 11.48 -6.14
CA SER A 102 1.60 11.31 -4.69
C SER A 102 2.57 12.35 -4.11
N HIS A 103 3.04 13.29 -4.94
CA HIS A 103 3.91 14.38 -4.52
C HIS A 103 3.12 15.46 -3.78
N PRO A 104 3.69 16.10 -2.74
CA PRO A 104 3.12 17.29 -2.16
C PRO A 104 2.78 18.31 -3.25
N LYS A 105 1.60 18.91 -3.20
CA LYS A 105 1.32 20.10 -4.00
C LYS A 105 2.21 21.21 -3.44
N VAL A 106 3.36 21.40 -4.07
CA VAL A 106 4.24 22.55 -3.81
C VAL A 106 3.56 23.81 -4.33
#